data_AF-A0A960D0K0-F1
#
_entry.id   AF-A0A960D0K0-F1
#
_cell.length_a   1.000
_cell.length_b   1.000
_cell.length_c   1.000
_cell.angle_alpha   90.00
_cell.angle_beta   90.00
_cell.angle_gamma   90.00
#
_symmetry.space_group_name_H-M   'P 1'
#
loop_
_entity.id
_entity.type
_entity.pdbx_description
1 polymer ?
#
loop_
_entity_poly.entity_id
_entity_poly.type
_entity_poly.pdbx_seq_one_letter_code
_entity_poly.pdbx_strand_id
1 'polypeptide(L)'
;SMTGEVVDAARAEKIGLVTEVVAHERLLDRALELAGQIAEVPGPVMSGLKEIYRTGTAAVTDPALKAERTVSAGMHVSTDQLAARQREVAERNRRQIEG
;
A
#
# COMPACT_ATOMS: atom_id res chain seq x y z
N SER A 1 -3.52 9.91 -8.28
CA SER A 1 -3.53 9.41 -9.68
C SER A 1 -4.54 10.22 -10.48
N MET A 2 -4.24 10.53 -11.75
CA MET A 2 -5.13 11.32 -12.60
C MET A 2 -6.23 10.48 -13.28
N THR A 3 -6.00 9.18 -13.50
CA THR A 3 -6.91 8.28 -14.24
C THR A 3 -7.77 7.38 -13.32
N GLY A 4 -7.27 7.11 -12.11
CA GLY A 4 -7.89 6.14 -11.21
C GLY A 4 -7.94 4.72 -11.81
N GLU A 5 -7.03 4.41 -12.72
CA GLU A 5 -6.84 3.06 -13.28
C GLU A 5 -6.39 2.09 -12.19
N VAL A 6 -6.90 0.86 -12.24
CA VAL A 6 -6.54 -0.19 -11.29
C VAL A 6 -5.21 -0.84 -11.67
N VAL A 7 -4.39 -1.11 -10.66
CA VAL A 7 -3.20 -1.95 -10.79
C VAL A 7 -3.56 -3.31 -10.22
N ASP A 8 -3.71 -4.32 -11.08
CA ASP A 8 -3.92 -5.71 -10.65
C ASP A 8 -2.66 -6.32 -10.00
N ALA A 9 -2.79 -7.51 -9.43
CA ALA A 9 -1.71 -8.18 -8.70
C ALA A 9 -0.48 -8.45 -9.59
N ALA A 10 -0.68 -8.98 -10.80
CA ALA A 10 0.40 -9.31 -11.71
C ALA A 10 1.18 -8.07 -12.16
N ARG A 11 0.48 -6.97 -12.44
CA ARG A 11 1.10 -5.69 -12.75
C ARG A 11 1.79 -5.11 -11.53
N ALA A 12 1.19 -5.18 -10.35
CA ALA A 12 1.79 -4.71 -9.10
C ALA A 12 3.14 -5.39 -8.84
N GLU A 13 3.24 -6.70 -9.04
CA GLU A 13 4.50 -7.44 -8.94
C GLU A 13 5.50 -6.98 -10.01
N LYS A 14 5.07 -6.91 -11.27
CA LYS A 14 5.93 -6.53 -12.40
C LYS A 14 6.55 -5.13 -12.24
N ILE A 15 5.83 -4.18 -11.64
CA ILE A 15 6.34 -2.81 -11.41
C ILE A 15 7.05 -2.65 -10.06
N GLY A 16 7.13 -3.71 -9.24
CA GLY A 16 7.76 -3.67 -7.93
C GLY A 16 6.94 -3.00 -6.83
N LEU A 17 5.62 -2.86 -7.00
CA LEU A 17 4.71 -2.38 -5.95
C LEU A 17 4.53 -3.42 -4.84
N VAL A 18 4.48 -4.70 -5.21
CA VAL A 18 4.54 -5.84 -4.29
C VAL A 18 5.70 -6.74 -4.69
N THR A 19 6.22 -7.50 -3.73
CA THR A 19 7.40 -8.36 -3.95
C THR A 19 7.07 -9.77 -4.39
N GLU A 20 5.83 -10.23 -4.15
CA GLU A 20 5.40 -11.61 -4.41
C GLU A 20 3.87 -11.62 -4.64
N VAL A 21 3.40 -12.36 -5.64
CA VAL A 21 1.98 -12.67 -5.84
C VAL A 21 1.76 -14.18 -5.70
N VAL A 22 0.79 -14.56 -4.88
CA VAL A 22 0.41 -15.96 -4.65
C VAL A 22 -1.08 -16.17 -4.91
N ALA A 23 -1.47 -17.44 -5.10
CA ALA A 23 -2.88 -17.81 -5.17
C ALA A 23 -3.62 -17.39 -3.88
N HIS A 24 -4.88 -16.98 -4.01
CA HIS A 24 -5.63 -16.35 -2.93
C HIS A 24 -5.71 -17.22 -1.67
N GLU A 25 -5.94 -18.51 -1.86
CA GLU A 25 -6.01 -19.53 -0.81
C GLU A 25 -4.70 -19.69 -0.02
N ARG A 26 -3.56 -19.29 -0.59
CA ARG A 26 -2.25 -19.33 0.07
C ARG A 26 -1.82 -18.02 0.70
N LEU A 27 -2.58 -16.93 0.49
CA LEU A 27 -2.17 -15.58 0.87
C LEU A 27 -1.83 -15.46 2.37
N LEU A 28 -2.74 -15.93 3.23
CA LEU A 28 -2.57 -15.81 4.67
C LEU A 28 -1.41 -16.67 5.18
N ASP A 29 -1.34 -17.93 4.73
CA ASP A 29 -0.29 -18.86 5.12
C ASP A 29 1.09 -18.30 4.74
N ARG A 30 1.23 -17.82 3.49
CA ARG A 30 2.47 -17.24 3.00
C ARG A 30 2.88 -15.97 3.76
N ALA A 31 1.90 -15.11 4.08
CA ALA A 31 2.16 -13.91 4.87
C ALA A 31 2.65 -14.25 6.29
N LEU A 32 2.09 -15.30 6.92
CA LEU A 32 2.51 -15.76 8.25
C LEU A 32 3.89 -16.42 8.22
N GLU A 33 4.22 -17.19 7.18
CA GLU A 33 5.57 -17.72 6.98
C GLU A 33 6.62 -16.58 6.94
N LEU A 34 6.37 -15.55 6.13
CA LEU A 34 7.24 -14.37 6.02
C LEU A 34 7.34 -13.60 7.34
N ALA A 35 6.21 -13.42 8.04
CA ALA A 35 6.20 -12.78 9.35
C ALA A 35 7.01 -13.59 10.38
N GLY A 36 6.94 -14.91 10.33
CA GLY A 36 7.76 -15.82 11.14
C GLY A 36 9.25 -15.59 10.90
N GLN A 37 9.68 -15.55 9.64
CA GLN A 37 11.08 -15.28 9.25
C GLN A 37 11.56 -13.91 9.77
N ILE A 38 10.72 -12.87 9.72
CA ILE A 38 11.05 -11.56 10.28
C ILE A 38 11.19 -11.63 11.81
N ALA A 39 10.32 -12.39 12.47
CA ALA A 39 10.28 -12.52 13.93
C ALA A 39 11.45 -13.32 14.52
N GLU A 40 12.17 -14.11 13.71
CA GLU A 40 13.42 -14.77 14.10
C GLU A 40 14.54 -13.76 14.44
N VAL A 41 14.46 -12.55 13.88
CA VAL A 41 15.43 -11.48 14.16
C VAL A 41 15.03 -10.72 15.43
N PRO A 42 15.95 -10.47 16.38
CA PRO A 42 15.64 -9.67 17.57
C PRO A 42 15.02 -8.32 17.22
N GLY A 43 13.89 -7.98 17.86
CA GLY A 43 13.09 -6.79 17.55
C GLY A 43 13.89 -5.47 17.46
N PRO A 44 14.84 -5.19 18.38
CA PRO A 44 15.68 -4.00 18.27
C PRO A 44 16.56 -3.97 17.00
N VAL A 45 17.08 -5.13 16.57
CA VAL A 45 17.90 -5.25 15.36
C VAL A 45 17.03 -4.99 14.12
N MET A 46 15.86 -5.64 14.03
CA MET A 46 14.94 -5.44 12.91
C MET A 46 14.42 -3.98 12.84
N SER A 47 14.17 -3.36 13.99
CA SER A 47 13.79 -1.95 14.06
C SER A 47 14.90 -1.03 13.56
N GLY A 48 16.15 -1.30 13.93
CA GLY A 48 17.32 -0.58 13.40
C GLY A 48 17.49 -0.73 11.89
N LEU A 49 17.28 -1.93 11.34
CA LEU A 49 17.31 -2.15 9.89
C LEU A 49 16.23 -1.34 9.17
N LYS A 50 14.99 -1.38 9.67
CA LYS A 50 13.88 -0.57 9.13
C LYS A 50 14.19 0.93 9.16
N GLU A 51 14.84 1.39 10.23
CA GLU A 51 15.21 2.78 10.43
C GLU A 51 16.22 3.29 9.38
N ILE A 52 17.17 2.45 8.97
CA ILE A 52 18.12 2.79 7.89
C ILE A 52 17.38 3.12 6.59
N TYR A 53 16.40 2.30 6.19
CA TYR A 53 15.62 2.55 4.97
C TYR A 53 14.74 3.79 5.10
N ARG A 54 14.11 4.00 6.26
CA ARG A 54 13.28 5.18 6.53
C ARG A 54 14.11 6.46 6.41
N THR A 55 15.25 6.52 7.08
CA THR A 55 16.13 7.70 7.04
C THR A 55 16.74 7.89 5.65
N GLY A 56 17.16 6.80 4.97
CA GLY A 56 17.73 6.87 3.62
C GLY A 56 16.77 7.43 2.56
N THR A 57 15.46 7.27 2.75
CA THR A 57 14.42 7.76 1.82
C THR A 57 13.77 9.07 2.27
N ALA A 58 14.09 9.58 3.45
CA ALA A 58 13.46 10.77 4.03
C ALA A 58 13.64 12.02 3.13
N ALA A 59 14.83 12.21 2.55
CA ALA A 59 15.12 13.38 1.72
C ALA A 59 14.20 13.51 0.48
N VAL A 60 13.70 12.38 -0.05
CA VAL A 60 12.78 12.36 -1.19
C VAL A 60 11.31 12.28 -0.77
N THR A 61 11.01 11.63 0.36
CA THR A 61 9.64 11.39 0.82
C THR A 61 9.07 12.54 1.67
N ASP A 62 9.88 13.16 2.54
CA ASP A 62 9.41 14.19 3.46
C ASP A 62 8.83 15.44 2.74
N PRO A 63 9.45 15.96 1.66
CA PRO A 63 8.87 17.07 0.91
C PRO A 63 7.54 16.70 0.25
N ALA A 64 7.42 15.49 -0.30
CA ALA A 64 6.20 14.99 -0.92
C ALA A 64 5.08 14.86 0.11
N LEU A 65 5.35 14.23 1.26
CA LEU A 65 4.40 14.11 2.37
C LEU A 65 3.95 15.48 2.90
N LYS A 66 4.85 16.48 2.94
CA LYS A 66 4.48 17.85 3.31
C LYS A 66 3.54 18.50 2.30
N ALA A 67 3.79 18.31 1.00
CA ALA A 67 2.92 18.81 -0.06
C ALA A 67 1.54 18.14 0.00
N GLU A 68 1.48 16.82 0.16
CA GLU A 68 0.24 16.06 0.32
C GLU A 68 -0.58 16.56 1.52
N ARG A 69 0.04 16.74 2.70
CA ARG A 69 -0.64 17.26 3.88
C ARG A 69 -1.22 18.66 3.65
N THR A 70 -0.50 19.53 2.95
CA THR A 70 -0.97 20.89 2.62
C THR A 70 -2.23 20.83 1.76
N VAL A 71 -2.23 19.99 0.72
CA VAL A 71 -3.39 19.83 -0.18
C VAL A 71 -4.57 19.19 0.55
N SER A 72 -4.32 18.10 1.28
CA SER A 72 -5.36 17.38 2.02
C SER A 72 -6.00 18.20 3.13
N ALA A 73 -5.26 19.08 3.80
CA ALA A 73 -5.81 19.96 4.84
C ALA A 73 -6.87 20.95 4.31
N GLY A 74 -6.80 21.31 3.02
CA GLY A 74 -7.81 22.14 2.36
C GLY A 74 -9.04 21.36 1.86
N MET A 75 -9.04 20.04 1.97
CA MET A 75 -10.15 19.18 1.51
C MET A 75 -11.07 18.85 2.68
N HIS A 76 -12.35 19.20 2.58
CA HIS A 76 -13.37 18.70 3.49
C HIS A 76 -13.92 17.38 2.96
N VAL A 77 -13.69 16.28 3.70
CA VAL A 77 -14.24 14.96 3.37
C VAL A 77 -15.28 14.60 4.42
N SER A 78 -16.55 14.56 4.02
CA SER A 78 -17.62 13.98 4.84
C SER A 78 -17.47 12.46 4.85
N THR A 79 -17.48 11.86 6.05
CA THR A 79 -17.43 10.40 6.22
C THR A 79 -18.58 9.70 5.50
N ASP A 80 -19.76 10.32 5.48
CA ASP A 80 -20.95 9.76 4.82
C ASP A 80 -20.81 9.80 3.29
N GLN A 81 -20.28 10.90 2.75
CA GLN A 81 -20.00 11.01 1.31
C GLN A 81 -18.90 10.04 0.87
N LEU A 82 -17.87 9.84 1.70
CA LEU A 82 -16.81 8.88 1.45
C LEU A 82 -17.36 7.44 1.43
N ALA A 83 -18.17 7.08 2.42
CA ALA A 83 -18.80 5.76 2.50
C ALA A 83 -19.73 5.48 1.31
N ALA A 84 -20.50 6.49 0.87
CA ALA A 84 -21.37 6.37 -0.30
C ALA A 84 -20.55 6.06 -1.57
N ARG A 85 -19.43 6.76 -1.79
CA ARG A 85 -18.58 6.57 -2.97
C ARG A 85 -17.76 5.28 -2.95
N GLN A 86 -17.51 4.70 -1.77
CA GLN A 86 -16.65 3.52 -1.64
C GLN A 86 -17.17 2.32 -2.44
N ARG A 87 -18.49 2.08 -2.46
CA ARG A 87 -19.09 0.96 -3.19
C ARG A 87 -18.94 1.11 -4.70
N GLU A 88 -19.24 2.31 -5.21
CA GLU A 88 -19.12 2.63 -6.64
C GLU A 88 -17.67 2.44 -7.12
N VAL A 89 -16.69 2.91 -6.34
CA VAL A 89 -15.27 2.72 -6.63
C VAL A 89 -14.88 1.24 -6.57
N ALA A 90 -15.33 0.50 -5.56
CA ALA A 90 -15.02 -0.92 -5.44
C ALA A 90 -15.59 -1.74 -6.61
N GLU A 91 -16.82 -1.48 -7.04
CA GLU A 91 -17.43 -2.15 -8.21
C GLU A 91 -16.71 -1.79 -9.50
N ARG A 92 -16.42 -0.49 -9.72
CA ARG A 92 -15.63 -0.05 -10.88
C ARG A 92 -14.25 -0.71 -10.91
N ASN A 93 -13.62 -0.87 -9.75
CA ASN A 93 -12.31 -1.49 -9.67
C ASN A 93 -12.37 -3.00 -9.98
N ARG A 94 -13.39 -3.70 -9.47
CA ARG A 94 -13.59 -5.13 -9.74
C ARG A 94 -13.76 -5.41 -11.24
N ARG A 95 -14.57 -4.60 -11.93
CA ARG A 95 -14.78 -4.72 -13.39
C ARG A 95 -13.50 -4.52 -14.21
N GLN A 96 -12.52 -3.76 -13.71
CA GLN A 96 -11.23 -3.56 -14.38
C GLN A 96 -10.24 -4.72 -14.16
N ILE A 97 -10.45 -5.54 -13.12
CA ILE A 97 -9.60 -6.70 -12.82
C ILE A 97 -10.16 -7.97 -13.48
N GLU A 98 -11.48 -8.10 -13.54
CA GLU A 98 -12.18 -9.27 -14.10
C GLU A 98 -12.37 -9.22 -15.62
N GLY A 99 -12.22 -8.04 -16.23
CA GLY A 99 -12.35 -7.83 -17.68
C GLY A 99 -11.01 -7.88 -18.39
#